data_AF-T1A605-F1
#
_entry.id   AF-T1A605-F1
#
_cell.length_a   1.000
_cell.length_b   1.000
_cell.length_c   1.000
_cell.angle_alpha   90.00
_cell.angle_beta   90.00
_cell.angle_gamma   90.00
#
_symmetry.space_group_name_H-M   'P 1'
#
loop_
_entity.id
_entity.type
_entity.pdbx_description
1 polymer ?
#
loop_
_entity_poly.entity_id
_entity_poly.type
_entity_poly.pdbx_seq_one_letter_code
_entity_poly.pdbx_strand_id
1 'polypeptide(L)'
;MTRFASFPGNGSVLNEIIGSAVYLEESTGLELFLPFSIDLAIHEGGSLKSYLTNRRTLIPPHQLATLEKIALARRSIYEIVASTSRSLTLRDIGTNETVSALIDSGGYEIGQTVLCRITDFEGDPIVLGSVSTLKKLDIEYLLPLTAKGLTVDDLLLWFHAIRPLAGIKSHGGDPLIACKASLFFSRPFRPFP
;
A
#
# COMPACT_ATOMS: atom_id res chain seq x y z
N MET A 1 -9.69 9.35 4.81
CA MET A 1 -9.82 9.98 3.47
C MET A 1 -8.40 10.00 2.89
N THR A 2 -8.06 9.05 2.03
CA THR A 2 -6.69 8.88 1.53
C THR A 2 -6.49 9.87 0.38
N ARG A 3 -5.62 10.87 0.57
CA ARG A 3 -5.22 11.79 -0.51
C ARG A 3 -4.02 11.17 -1.20
N PHE A 4 -4.02 11.18 -2.54
CA PHE A 4 -2.81 10.93 -3.30
C PHE A 4 -1.93 12.17 -3.15
N ALA A 5 -0.63 11.98 -2.91
CA ALA A 5 0.34 13.05 -2.98
C ALA A 5 0.22 13.70 -4.37
N SER A 6 -0.29 14.94 -4.41
CA SER A 6 -0.40 15.70 -5.65
C SER A 6 1.00 16.15 -6.05
N PHE A 7 1.62 15.47 -7.02
CA PHE A 7 2.86 15.93 -7.63
C PHE A 7 2.61 17.26 -8.34
N PRO A 8 3.32 18.35 -8.00
CA PRO A 8 3.19 19.61 -8.71
C PRO A 8 3.70 19.43 -10.16
N GLY A 9 2.80 19.55 -11.15
CA GLY A 9 3.15 19.58 -12.58
C GLY A 9 2.88 18.31 -13.42
N ASN A 10 2.42 17.19 -12.83
CA ASN A 10 2.40 15.87 -13.48
C ASN A 10 1.00 15.32 -13.85
N GLY A 11 0.00 16.18 -14.03
CA GLY A 11 -1.40 15.75 -14.22
C GLY A 11 -1.63 14.79 -15.41
N SER A 12 -0.91 14.93 -16.53
CA SER A 12 -1.11 14.08 -17.71
C SER A 12 -0.52 12.68 -17.55
N VAL A 13 0.71 12.57 -17.05
CA VAL A 13 1.41 11.28 -16.89
C VAL A 13 0.75 10.42 -15.82
N LEU A 14 0.34 11.03 -14.69
CA LEU A 14 -0.42 10.32 -13.66
C LEU A 14 -1.77 9.82 -14.19
N ASN A 15 -2.47 10.62 -15.00
CA ASN A 15 -3.74 10.18 -15.60
C ASN A 15 -3.55 9.03 -16.60
N GLU A 16 -2.46 8.99 -17.36
CA GLU A 16 -2.15 7.86 -18.25
C GLU A 16 -1.77 6.59 -17.49
N ILE A 17 -1.01 6.72 -16.40
CA ILE A 17 -0.64 5.60 -15.52
C ILE A 17 -1.88 5.07 -14.79
N ILE A 18 -2.74 5.96 -14.28
CA ILE A 18 -4.02 5.60 -13.66
C ILE A 18 -4.93 4.94 -14.70
N GLY A 19 -5.03 5.46 -15.92
CA GLY A 19 -5.78 4.83 -17.00
C GLY A 19 -5.29 3.41 -17.30
N SER A 20 -3.97 3.20 -17.28
CA SER A 20 -3.38 1.87 -17.45
C SER A 20 -3.65 0.95 -16.25
N ALA A 21 -3.71 1.50 -15.03
CA ALA A 21 -4.08 0.76 -13.82
C ALA A 21 -5.57 0.37 -13.79
N VAL A 22 -6.44 1.19 -14.37
CA VAL A 22 -7.87 0.87 -14.56
C VAL A 22 -8.07 -0.28 -15.56
N TYR A 23 -7.18 -0.47 -16.55
CA TYR A 23 -7.24 -1.66 -17.42
C TYR A 23 -6.95 -2.99 -16.68
N LEU A 24 -6.27 -2.97 -15.53
CA LEU A 24 -6.12 -4.18 -14.69
C LEU A 24 -7.47 -4.60 -14.06
N GLU A 25 -8.44 -3.69 -13.96
CA GLU A 25 -9.79 -3.94 -13.42
C GLU A 25 -10.53 -5.02 -14.20
N GLU A 26 -10.52 -4.92 -15.53
CA GLU A 26 -11.26 -5.84 -16.40
C GLU A 26 -10.69 -7.27 -16.39
N SER A 27 -9.39 -7.43 -16.12
CA SER A 27 -8.75 -8.74 -16.11
C SER A 27 -8.73 -9.42 -14.73
N THR A 28 -8.93 -8.66 -13.64
CA THR A 28 -8.82 -9.18 -12.27
C THR A 28 -10.12 -9.14 -11.47
N GLY A 29 -11.17 -8.45 -11.94
CA GLY A 29 -12.47 -8.38 -11.25
C GLY A 29 -12.45 -7.59 -9.94
N LEU A 30 -11.42 -6.76 -9.73
CA LEU A 30 -11.22 -5.94 -8.54
C LEU A 30 -12.10 -4.69 -8.59
N GLU A 31 -12.86 -4.39 -7.52
CA GLU A 31 -13.43 -3.04 -7.35
C GLU A 31 -12.29 -2.05 -7.06
N LEU A 32 -11.72 -1.44 -8.11
CA LEU A 32 -10.59 -0.52 -8.04
C LEU A 32 -10.95 0.87 -7.52
N PHE A 33 -12.18 1.10 -7.04
CA PHE A 33 -12.65 2.42 -6.59
C PHE A 33 -12.05 2.92 -5.27
N LEU A 34 -11.17 2.14 -4.62
CA LEU A 34 -10.49 2.55 -3.40
C LEU A 34 -9.08 3.11 -3.71
N PRO A 35 -8.70 4.28 -3.15
CA PRO A 35 -7.38 4.89 -3.39
C PRO A 35 -6.20 3.95 -3.15
N PHE A 36 -6.32 3.05 -2.17
CA PHE A 36 -5.29 2.05 -1.88
C PHE A 36 -5.15 1.02 -3.01
N SER A 37 -6.25 0.53 -3.58
CA SER A 37 -6.23 -0.45 -4.67
C SER A 37 -5.60 0.13 -5.95
N ILE A 38 -5.93 1.38 -6.29
CA ILE A 38 -5.30 2.09 -7.44
C ILE A 38 -3.79 2.22 -7.19
N ASP A 39 -3.42 2.64 -5.99
CA ASP A 39 -2.01 2.76 -5.61
C ASP A 39 -1.27 1.41 -5.72
N LEU A 40 -1.88 0.30 -5.30
CA LEU A 40 -1.31 -1.04 -5.48
C LEU A 40 -1.16 -1.40 -6.95
N ALA A 41 -2.17 -1.16 -7.78
CA ALA A 41 -2.12 -1.44 -9.21
C ALA A 41 -1.00 -0.67 -9.93
N ILE A 42 -0.73 0.56 -9.49
CA ILE A 42 0.34 1.39 -10.04
C ILE A 42 1.72 0.84 -9.68
N HIS A 43 1.95 0.56 -8.39
CA HIS A 43 3.29 0.28 -7.87
C HIS A 43 3.61 -1.23 -7.84
N GLU A 44 2.80 -2.05 -7.18
CA GLU A 44 3.02 -3.50 -7.11
C GLU A 44 2.42 -4.25 -8.30
N GLY A 45 1.34 -3.74 -8.89
CA GLY A 45 0.66 -4.32 -10.06
C GLY A 45 1.40 -4.10 -11.38
N GLY A 46 2.49 -3.36 -11.35
CA GLY A 46 3.38 -3.19 -12.49
C GLY A 46 2.89 -2.22 -13.54
N SER A 47 1.81 -1.46 -13.31
CA SER A 47 1.33 -0.47 -14.29
C SER A 47 2.40 0.60 -14.58
N LEU A 48 3.07 1.11 -13.54
CA LEU A 48 4.19 2.05 -13.73
C LEU A 48 5.35 1.41 -14.49
N LYS A 49 5.67 0.14 -14.19
CA LYS A 49 6.74 -0.59 -14.89
C LYS A 49 6.39 -0.78 -16.37
N SER A 50 5.15 -1.17 -16.67
CA SER A 50 4.63 -1.31 -18.04
C SER A 50 4.66 0.02 -18.79
N TYR A 51 4.23 1.11 -18.14
CA TYR A 51 4.31 2.46 -18.69
C TYR A 51 5.76 2.81 -19.04
N LEU A 52 6.71 2.60 -18.13
CA LEU A 52 8.13 2.83 -18.36
C LEU A 52 8.68 1.96 -19.50
N THR A 53 8.28 0.69 -19.62
CA THR A 53 8.69 -0.18 -20.73
C THR A 53 8.20 0.35 -22.08
N ASN A 54 6.96 0.82 -22.16
CA ASN A 54 6.32 1.20 -23.43
C ASN A 54 6.61 2.65 -23.85
N ARG A 55 6.87 3.55 -22.89
CA ARG A 55 6.94 5.01 -23.12
C ARG A 55 8.29 5.63 -22.78
N ARG A 56 9.29 4.83 -22.37
CA ARG A 56 10.61 5.30 -21.91
C ARG A 56 11.22 6.44 -22.74
N THR A 57 11.19 6.29 -24.07
CA THR A 57 11.83 7.19 -25.02
C THR A 57 11.14 8.54 -25.17
N LEU A 58 9.90 8.65 -24.69
CA LEU A 58 9.09 9.87 -24.74
C LEU A 58 9.19 10.69 -23.44
N ILE A 59 9.84 10.14 -22.40
CA ILE A 59 9.91 10.76 -21.08
C ILE A 59 11.22 11.58 -21.00
N PRO A 60 11.16 12.87 -20.61
CA PRO A 60 12.35 13.68 -20.35
C PRO A 60 13.30 13.00 -19.37
N PRO A 61 14.64 13.06 -19.56
CA PRO A 61 15.59 12.31 -18.73
C PRO A 61 15.47 12.55 -17.22
N HIS A 62 15.20 13.79 -16.81
CA HIS A 62 15.02 14.14 -15.40
C HIS A 62 13.76 13.51 -14.80
N GLN A 63 12.66 13.41 -15.58
CA GLN A 63 11.44 12.74 -15.14
C GLN A 63 11.60 11.23 -15.15
N LEU A 64 12.31 10.69 -16.14
CA LEU A 64 12.57 9.26 -16.25
C LEU A 64 13.31 8.74 -15.03
N ALA A 65 14.39 9.40 -14.62
CA ALA A 65 15.15 9.02 -13.43
C ALA A 65 14.28 8.98 -12.16
N THR A 66 13.39 9.96 -12.00
CA THR A 66 12.44 10.00 -10.88
C THR A 66 11.43 8.87 -10.95
N LEU A 67 10.82 8.62 -12.11
CA LEU A 67 9.85 7.53 -12.29
C LEU A 67 10.49 6.15 -12.09
N GLU A 68 11.76 5.97 -12.47
CA GLU A 68 12.50 4.73 -12.22
C GLU A 68 12.75 4.49 -10.73
N LYS A 69 13.11 5.53 -9.96
CA LYS A 69 13.21 5.43 -8.50
C LYS A 69 11.88 5.07 -7.86
N ILE A 70 10.79 5.72 -8.30
CA ILE A 70 9.42 5.44 -7.87
C ILE A 70 9.02 3.99 -8.20
N ALA A 71 9.41 3.47 -9.36
CA ALA A 71 9.11 2.10 -9.78
C ALA A 71 9.87 1.03 -8.98
N LEU A 72 11.01 1.39 -8.38
CA LEU A 72 11.80 0.52 -7.53
C LEU A 72 11.38 0.60 -6.05
N ALA A 73 10.66 1.65 -5.66
CA ALA A 73 10.19 1.84 -4.29
C ALA A 73 9.23 0.72 -3.91
N ARG A 74 9.49 0.06 -2.77
CA ARG A 74 8.67 -1.04 -2.25
C ARG A 74 8.04 -0.64 -0.92
N ARG A 75 6.91 -1.28 -0.61
CA ARG A 75 6.30 -1.13 0.71
C ARG A 75 7.11 -1.88 1.75
N SER A 76 7.30 -1.23 2.88
CA SER A 76 7.80 -1.85 4.10
C SER A 76 6.97 -1.37 5.29
N ILE A 77 7.20 -2.00 6.44
CA ILE A 77 6.54 -1.67 7.69
C ILE A 77 7.49 -0.79 8.50
N TYR A 78 6.99 0.38 8.88
CA TYR A 78 7.75 1.37 9.61
C TYR A 78 7.07 1.73 10.93
N GLU A 79 7.87 1.91 11.98
CA GLU A 79 7.45 2.57 13.20
C GLU A 79 7.79 4.06 13.14
N ILE A 80 6.85 4.90 13.56
CA ILE A 80 7.05 6.34 13.65
C ILE A 80 7.79 6.66 14.95
N VAL A 81 9.04 7.09 14.84
CA VAL A 81 9.88 7.41 16.01
C VAL A 81 9.96 8.91 16.29
N ALA A 82 9.71 9.74 15.29
CA ALA A 82 9.50 11.18 15.45
C ALA A 82 8.50 11.70 14.41
N SER A 83 7.79 12.77 14.74
CA SER A 83 6.80 13.38 13.85
C SER A 83 6.84 14.90 13.95
N THR A 84 6.75 15.55 12.80
CA THR A 84 6.52 16.99 12.67
C THR A 84 5.28 17.22 11.80
N SER A 85 4.90 18.49 11.60
CA SER A 85 3.79 18.83 10.71
C SER A 85 4.04 18.52 9.23
N ARG A 86 5.30 18.28 8.82
CA ARG A 86 5.69 18.08 7.41
C ARG A 86 6.58 16.87 7.17
N SER A 87 7.02 16.17 8.21
CA SER A 87 7.92 15.03 8.09
C SER A 87 7.70 14.00 9.19
N LEU A 88 8.06 12.76 8.90
CA LEU A 88 8.15 11.66 9.86
C LEU A 88 9.57 11.14 9.88
N THR A 89 10.07 10.78 11.05
CA THR A 89 11.20 9.86 11.17
C THR A 89 10.64 8.46 11.38
N LEU A 90 10.97 7.58 10.45
CA LEU A 90 10.45 6.23 10.30
C LEU A 90 11.57 5.24 10.55
N ARG A 91 11.32 4.23 11.38
CA ARG A 91 12.21 3.09 11.60
C ARG A 91 11.64 1.88 10.89
N ASP A 92 12.37 1.33 9.91
CA ASP A 92 11.98 0.09 9.26
C ASP A 92 12.03 -1.05 10.28
N ILE A 93 10.93 -1.79 10.45
CA ILE A 93 10.85 -2.87 11.45
C ILE A 93 11.69 -4.09 11.02
N GLY A 94 11.84 -4.31 9.72
CA GLY A 94 12.61 -5.43 9.18
C GLY A 94 14.12 -5.20 9.24
N THR A 95 14.58 -3.98 8.95
CA THR A 95 16.03 -3.65 8.89
C THR A 95 16.55 -2.89 10.10
N ASN A 96 15.65 -2.31 10.92
CA ASN A 96 15.95 -1.41 12.03
C ASN A 96 16.64 -0.09 11.62
N GLU A 97 16.69 0.21 10.32
CA GLU A 97 17.23 1.47 9.79
C GLU A 97 16.21 2.61 9.93
N THR A 98 16.70 3.83 10.11
CA THR A 98 15.87 5.02 10.27
C THR A 98 16.01 5.97 9.10
N VAL A 99 14.89 6.54 8.65
CA VAL A 99 14.85 7.53 7.58
C VAL A 99 13.89 8.65 7.96
N SER A 100 14.28 9.89 7.65
CA SER A 100 13.37 11.04 7.76
C SER A 100 12.79 11.34 6.40
N ALA A 101 11.46 11.32 6.29
CA ALA A 101 10.76 11.48 5.03
C ALA A 101 9.67 12.56 5.13
N LEU A 102 9.49 13.33 4.05
CA LEU A 102 8.42 14.30 3.93
C LEU A 102 7.07 13.59 3.74
N ILE A 103 6.00 14.19 4.27
CA ILE A 103 4.62 13.69 4.15
C ILE A 103 3.70 14.75 3.57
N ASP A 104 2.68 14.33 2.80
CA ASP A 104 1.68 15.24 2.23
C ASP A 104 0.56 15.61 3.22
N SER A 105 0.41 14.82 4.28
CA SER A 105 -0.70 14.89 5.23
C SER A 105 -0.26 14.43 6.61
N GLY A 106 -0.73 15.13 7.65
CA GLY A 106 -0.44 14.82 9.05
C GLY A 106 -1.46 13.86 9.68
N GLY A 107 -1.44 13.77 11.01
CA GLY A 107 -2.34 12.91 11.78
C GLY A 107 -1.72 11.57 12.18
N TYR A 108 -0.40 11.45 12.06
CA TYR A 108 0.35 10.30 12.55
C TYR A 108 1.00 10.61 13.89
N GLU A 109 1.03 9.62 14.76
CA GLU A 109 1.56 9.74 16.12
C GLU A 109 2.81 8.89 16.31
N ILE A 110 3.70 9.32 17.21
CA ILE A 110 4.88 8.55 17.60
C ILE A 110 4.43 7.21 18.21
N GLY A 111 5.13 6.14 17.86
CA GLY A 111 4.83 4.77 18.26
C GLY A 111 3.80 4.06 17.36
N GLN A 112 3.15 4.76 16.43
CA GLN A 112 2.32 4.11 15.43
C GLN A 112 3.17 3.33 14.43
N THR A 113 2.62 2.22 13.94
CA THR A 113 3.21 1.46 12.85
C THR A 113 2.42 1.69 11.58
N VAL A 114 3.12 1.91 10.46
CA VAL A 114 2.53 2.20 9.15
C VAL A 114 3.12 1.30 8.07
N LEU A 115 2.30 0.93 7.10
CA LEU A 115 2.71 0.36 5.82
C LEU A 115 2.76 1.47 4.78
N CYS A 116 3.94 1.80 4.29
CA CYS A 116 4.14 2.82 3.26
C CYS A 116 5.35 2.53 2.39
N ARG A 117 5.53 3.33 1.34
CA ARG A 117 6.76 3.35 0.53
C ARG A 117 7.54 4.61 0.84
N ILE A 118 8.85 4.47 0.84
CA ILE A 118 9.76 5.61 0.94
C ILE A 118 10.60 5.60 -0.34
N THR A 119 10.74 6.77 -0.95
CA THR A 119 11.57 6.96 -2.14
C THR A 119 12.19 8.35 -2.10
N ASP A 120 13.19 8.59 -2.93
CA ASP A 120 13.78 9.92 -3.08
C ASP A 120 13.08 10.69 -4.20
N PHE A 121 12.66 11.92 -3.89
CA PHE A 121 12.17 12.88 -4.86
C PHE A 121 13.01 14.15 -4.78
N GLU A 122 13.68 14.51 -5.88
CA GLU A 122 14.57 15.69 -5.95
C GLU A 122 15.67 15.75 -4.87
N GLY A 123 16.04 14.61 -4.30
CA GLY A 123 17.09 14.48 -3.28
C GLY A 123 16.56 14.38 -1.85
N ASP A 124 15.26 14.59 -1.65
CA ASP A 124 14.61 14.44 -0.34
C ASP A 124 13.84 13.11 -0.28
N PRO A 125 13.99 12.32 0.80
CA PRO A 125 13.13 11.17 1.03
C PRO A 125 11.69 11.62 1.24
N ILE A 126 10.75 10.97 0.58
CA ILE A 126 9.32 11.24 0.68
C ILE A 126 8.56 9.95 0.96
N VAL A 127 7.46 10.08 1.71
CA VAL A 127 6.46 9.02 1.80
C VAL A 127 5.61 9.07 0.54
N LEU A 128 5.59 7.96 -0.20
CA LEU A 128 4.94 7.86 -1.50
C LEU A 128 3.68 6.99 -1.42
N GLY A 129 2.60 7.54 -1.98
CA GLY A 129 1.37 6.81 -2.19
C GLY A 129 0.53 6.63 -0.93
N SER A 130 -0.34 5.63 -0.93
CA SER A 130 -1.25 5.39 0.19
C SER A 130 -0.52 4.87 1.44
N VAL A 131 -0.66 5.56 2.57
CA VAL A 131 -0.17 5.13 3.88
C VAL A 131 -1.30 4.43 4.64
N SER A 132 -1.00 3.28 5.27
CA SER A 132 -1.96 2.55 6.11
C SER A 132 -1.39 2.30 7.49
N THR A 133 -2.07 2.79 8.52
CA THR A 133 -1.74 2.46 9.92
C THR A 133 -2.09 1.01 10.22
N LEU A 134 -1.17 0.31 10.88
CA LEU A 134 -1.27 -1.12 11.17
C LEU A 134 -1.58 -1.37 12.64
N LYS A 135 -2.40 -2.38 12.91
CA LYS A 135 -2.56 -2.96 14.25
C LYS A 135 -1.58 -4.11 14.41
N LYS A 136 -1.38 -4.55 15.66
CA LYS A 136 -0.48 -5.67 15.99
C LYS A 136 -0.70 -6.91 15.11
N LEU A 137 -1.96 -7.32 14.91
CA LEU A 137 -2.30 -8.48 14.07
C LEU A 137 -1.92 -8.28 12.60
N ASP A 138 -2.03 -7.06 12.08
CA ASP A 138 -1.64 -6.73 10.71
C ASP A 138 -0.12 -6.86 10.54
N ILE A 139 0.64 -6.40 11.54
CA ILE A 139 2.10 -6.48 11.55
C ILE A 139 2.54 -7.95 11.56
N GLU A 140 1.96 -8.77 12.43
CA GLU A 140 2.27 -10.21 12.52
C GLU A 140 2.01 -10.94 11.19
N TYR A 141 0.98 -10.53 10.45
CA TYR A 141 0.66 -11.07 9.13
C TYR A 141 1.59 -10.56 8.02
N LEU A 142 1.82 -9.24 7.94
CA LEU A 142 2.52 -8.61 6.82
C LEU A 142 4.05 -8.69 6.94
N LEU A 143 4.62 -8.67 8.14
CA LEU A 143 6.07 -8.60 8.34
C LEU A 143 6.84 -9.80 7.74
N PRO A 144 6.36 -11.06 7.84
CA PRO A 144 7.01 -12.17 7.15
C PRO A 144 6.95 -12.06 5.61
N LEU A 145 5.96 -11.34 5.08
CA LEU A 145 5.75 -11.17 3.64
C LEU A 145 6.64 -10.05 3.07
N THR A 146 6.93 -8.99 3.85
CA THR A 146 7.88 -7.94 3.42
C THR A 146 9.26 -8.52 3.11
N ALA A 147 9.74 -9.47 3.94
CA ALA A 147 11.01 -10.15 3.74
C ALA A 147 11.05 -11.03 2.48
N LYS A 148 9.91 -11.57 2.05
CA LYS A 148 9.78 -12.41 0.85
C LYS A 148 9.49 -11.60 -0.42
N GLY A 149 9.10 -10.33 -0.25
CA GLY A 149 8.55 -9.48 -1.29
C GLY A 149 7.04 -9.56 -1.30
N LEU A 150 6.38 -8.51 -0.82
CA LEU A 150 4.93 -8.36 -0.87
C LEU A 150 4.43 -8.35 -2.31
N THR A 151 3.47 -9.22 -2.61
CA THR A 151 2.76 -9.19 -3.90
C THR A 151 1.49 -8.34 -3.78
N VAL A 152 0.92 -7.98 -4.94
CA VAL A 152 -0.38 -7.31 -5.02
C VAL A 152 -1.47 -8.14 -4.35
N ASP A 153 -1.49 -9.45 -4.62
CA ASP A 153 -2.51 -10.36 -4.10
C ASP A 153 -2.46 -10.44 -2.58
N ASP A 154 -1.26 -10.50 -1.98
CA ASP A 154 -1.09 -10.48 -0.52
C ASP A 154 -1.68 -9.21 0.10
N LEU A 155 -1.39 -8.06 -0.51
CA LEU A 155 -1.81 -6.76 -0.01
C LEU A 155 -3.30 -6.52 -0.19
N LEU A 156 -3.88 -6.97 -1.30
CA LEU A 156 -5.32 -6.91 -1.53
C LEU A 156 -6.07 -7.84 -0.58
N LEU A 157 -5.62 -9.08 -0.43
CA LEU A 157 -6.24 -10.03 0.49
C LEU A 157 -6.26 -9.46 1.92
N TRP A 158 -5.13 -8.94 2.39
CA TRP A 158 -5.05 -8.25 3.68
C TRP A 158 -6.00 -7.05 3.74
N PHE A 159 -5.94 -6.16 2.76
CA PHE A 159 -6.71 -4.92 2.76
C PHE A 159 -8.22 -5.16 2.76
N HIS A 160 -8.70 -6.17 2.01
CA HIS A 160 -10.09 -6.58 2.01
C HIS A 160 -10.48 -7.32 3.30
N ALA A 161 -9.58 -8.08 3.92
CA ALA A 161 -9.86 -8.78 5.18
C ALA A 161 -10.05 -7.82 6.37
N ILE A 162 -9.33 -6.69 6.39
CA ILE A 162 -9.41 -5.71 7.49
C ILE A 162 -10.55 -4.69 7.33
N ARG A 163 -11.11 -4.58 6.12
CA ARG A 163 -12.25 -3.70 5.87
C ARG A 163 -13.53 -4.50 6.07
N PRO A 164 -14.46 -4.04 6.93
CA PRO A 164 -15.80 -4.60 6.90
C PRO A 164 -16.35 -4.41 5.50
N LEU A 165 -16.90 -5.49 4.91
CA LEU A 165 -17.66 -5.47 3.66
C LEU A 165 -18.91 -4.61 3.88
N ALA A 166 -18.73 -3.29 3.91
CA ALA A 166 -19.80 -2.34 4.12
C ALA A 166 -20.62 -2.30 2.82
N GLY A 167 -21.84 -2.83 2.87
CA GLY A 167 -22.81 -2.65 1.81
C GLY A 167 -23.01 -3.84 0.86
N ILE A 168 -22.39 -5.01 1.08
CA ILE A 168 -22.88 -6.20 0.39
C ILE A 168 -24.24 -6.53 0.99
N LYS A 169 -25.27 -6.34 0.17
CA LYS A 169 -26.61 -6.76 0.49
C LYS A 169 -26.83 -8.15 -0.08
N SER A 170 -27.61 -8.98 0.62
CA SER A 170 -28.17 -10.18 0.04
C SER A 170 -28.96 -9.81 -1.23
N HIS A 171 -29.29 -10.79 -2.06
CA HIS A 171 -30.19 -10.59 -3.19
C HIS A 171 -31.54 -9.95 -2.77
N GLY A 172 -31.94 -10.10 -1.51
CA GLY A 172 -33.14 -9.48 -0.91
C GLY A 172 -32.95 -8.06 -0.36
N GLY A 173 -31.74 -7.49 -0.43
CA GLY A 173 -31.45 -6.13 0.07
C GLY A 173 -31.00 -6.06 1.53
N ASP A 174 -30.97 -7.19 2.24
CA ASP A 174 -30.53 -7.24 3.64
C ASP A 174 -29.01 -7.10 3.74
N PRO A 175 -28.47 -6.30 4.66
CA PRO A 175 -27.03 -6.21 4.85
C PRO A 175 -26.47 -7.59 5.24
N LEU A 176 -25.47 -8.08 4.50
CA LEU A 176 -24.74 -9.27 4.89
C LEU A 176 -23.93 -8.95 6.15
N ILE A 177 -24.26 -9.65 7.23
CA ILE A 177 -23.52 -9.58 8.48
C ILE A 177 -22.31 -10.50 8.33
N ALA A 178 -21.11 -9.93 8.40
CA ALA A 178 -19.88 -10.72 8.43
C ALA A 178 -19.82 -11.52 9.74
N CYS A 179 -20.25 -12.78 9.69
CA CYS A 179 -20.16 -13.69 10.81
C CYS A 179 -18.70 -14.13 10.98
N LYS A 180 -18.05 -13.68 12.06
CA LYS A 180 -16.75 -14.21 12.47
C LYS A 180 -16.94 -15.64 12.98
N ALA A 181 -16.56 -16.63 12.18
CA ALA A 181 -16.46 -18.00 12.64
C ALA A 181 -15.18 -18.14 13.50
N SER A 182 -15.34 -18.41 14.79
CA SER A 182 -14.25 -18.80 15.68
C SER A 182 -14.24 -20.32 15.81
N LEU A 183 -13.17 -20.96 15.34
CA LEU A 183 -12.94 -22.38 15.57
C LEU A 183 -12.47 -22.58 17.02
N PHE A 184 -13.33 -23.15 17.85
CA PHE A 184 -12.96 -23.63 19.19
C PHE A 184 -12.51 -25.09 19.07
N PHE A 185 -11.23 -25.36 19.30
CA PHE A 185 -10.74 -26.73 19.45
C PHE A 185 -11.15 -27.26 20.82
N SER A 186 -12.29 -27.94 20.89
CA SER A 186 -12.87 -28.45 22.14
C SER A 186 -12.34 -29.82 22.58
N ARG A 187 -11.08 -30.17 22.26
CA ARG A 187 -10.46 -31.40 22.78
C ARG A 187 -8.98 -31.18 23.11
N PRO A 188 -8.52 -31.53 24.32
CA PRO A 188 -7.10 -31.63 24.58
C PRO A 188 -6.51 -32.71 23.66
N PHE A 189 -5.39 -32.39 23.04
CA PHE A 189 -4.56 -33.31 22.27
C PHE A 189 -4.22 -34.49 23.20
N ARG A 190 -4.80 -35.67 22.97
CA ARG A 190 -4.31 -36.89 23.63
C ARG A 190 -3.06 -37.32 22.86
N PRO A 191 -1.88 -37.40 23.48
CA PRO A 191 -0.76 -38.07 22.85
C PRO A 191 -1.17 -39.53 22.61
N PHE A 192 -1.00 -40.02 21.39
CA PHE A 192 -1.15 -41.44 21.07
C PHE A 192 -0.06 -42.24 21.81
N PRO A 193 -0.36 -43.45 22.28
CA PRO A 193 0.58 -44.32 22.97
C PRO A 193 1.72 -44.81 22.06
#